data_AF-A0A7X7ISZ5-F1
#
_entry.id   AF-A0A7X7ISZ5-F1
#
_cell.length_a   1.000
_cell.length_b   1.000
_cell.length_c   1.000
_cell.angle_alpha   90.00
_cell.angle_beta   90.00
_cell.angle_gamma   90.00
#
_symmetry.space_group_name_H-M   'P 1'
#
loop_
_entity.id
_entity.type
_entity.pdbx_description
1 polymer ?
#
loop_
_entity_poly.entity_id
_entity_poly.type
_entity_poly.pdbx_seq_one_letter_code
_entity_poly.pdbx_strand_id
1 'polypeptide(L)'
;MTTASENIGGKGESKRRRRTRGLSIMILALLLAAWFAGGAGWLVRSAALRWAPREGRNFRLASLGAEAVADPATGIVARVSAERLERFAVEALGWRAWLIPPKTLPERFSVAGEVRIRLDEETEPAWVPFVANIDPAAKHPALLVRLPSDMLNAALDYEDSIANKSKEHDYALGHYTLVHSLRFDTMTLHSPYDGRKPVTYRRVQGSATGQVRFRLEENWFDARTTARVKRMELRCDLDFKKYVDGIALSYKITIPKLEADINNLAPMFERKPTEAIRKALEKSLARPKNLERLARKRLPLYVPLDIDLDVEVFEGAD
;
A
#
# COMPACT_ATOMS: atom_id res chain seq x y z
N MET A 1 -7.11 -7.83 -91.17
CA MET A 1 -5.97 -8.04 -90.26
C MET A 1 -5.82 -6.82 -89.37
N THR A 2 -6.22 -7.02 -88.12
CA THR A 2 -5.89 -6.29 -86.86
C THR A 2 -5.42 -4.84 -86.94
N THR A 3 -6.34 -3.93 -86.62
CA THR A 3 -6.08 -2.57 -86.15
C THR A 3 -5.66 -2.56 -84.67
N ALA A 4 -4.70 -1.68 -84.40
CA ALA A 4 -4.14 -1.25 -83.13
C ALA A 4 -5.04 -1.39 -81.88
N SER A 5 -4.53 -2.06 -80.86
CA SER A 5 -4.87 -1.77 -79.47
C SER A 5 -3.63 -1.87 -78.58
N GLU A 6 -3.63 -1.03 -77.54
CA GLU A 6 -2.83 -1.15 -76.32
C GLU A 6 -1.33 -0.81 -76.37
N ASN A 7 -1.00 0.40 -75.90
CA ASN A 7 -0.11 0.58 -74.75
C ASN A 7 0.03 2.05 -74.34
N ILE A 8 -1.03 2.64 -73.76
CA ILE A 8 -0.97 3.97 -73.12
C ILE A 8 -1.35 3.91 -71.61
N GLY A 9 -1.77 2.76 -71.09
CA GLY A 9 -2.21 2.61 -69.69
C GLY A 9 -1.10 2.51 -68.61
N GLY A 10 0.11 2.03 -68.94
CA GLY A 10 1.09 1.59 -67.92
C GLY A 10 1.93 2.68 -67.24
N LYS A 11 2.16 3.84 -67.88
CA LYS A 11 3.02 4.91 -67.31
C LYS A 11 2.27 5.83 -66.35
N GLY A 12 0.97 6.04 -66.56
CA GLY A 12 0.12 6.85 -65.69
C GLY A 12 -0.15 6.17 -64.35
N GLU A 13 -0.47 4.87 -64.36
CA GLU A 13 -0.73 4.09 -63.14
C GLU A 13 0.52 3.85 -62.29
N SER A 14 1.70 3.63 -62.88
CA SER A 14 2.94 3.44 -62.11
C SER A 14 3.41 4.73 -61.43
N LYS A 15 3.25 5.89 -62.09
CA LYS A 15 3.46 7.22 -61.48
C LYS A 15 2.42 7.53 -60.41
N ARG A 16 1.12 7.23 -60.63
CA ARG A 16 0.07 7.39 -59.62
C ARG A 16 0.33 6.50 -58.40
N ARG A 17 0.67 5.22 -58.59
CA ARG A 17 1.04 4.26 -57.53
C ARG A 17 2.30 4.66 -56.77
N ARG A 18 3.31 5.24 -57.43
CA ARG A 18 4.49 5.82 -56.76
C ARG A 18 4.15 7.07 -55.95
N ARG A 19 3.29 7.96 -56.49
CA ARG A 19 2.83 9.16 -55.78
C ARG A 19 1.96 8.83 -54.57
N THR A 20 1.04 7.87 -54.68
CA THR A 20 0.23 7.41 -53.54
C THR A 20 1.06 6.67 -52.51
N ARG A 21 2.05 5.86 -52.91
CA ARG A 21 3.03 5.26 -51.99
C ARG A 21 3.90 6.30 -51.27
N GLY A 22 4.37 7.33 -51.99
CA GLY A 22 5.12 8.44 -51.39
C GLY A 22 4.29 9.25 -50.40
N LEU A 23 3.02 9.53 -50.74
CA LEU A 23 2.08 10.21 -49.87
C LEU A 23 1.77 9.38 -48.61
N SER A 24 1.54 8.06 -48.76
CA SER A 24 1.27 7.18 -47.61
C SER A 24 2.48 7.04 -46.68
N ILE A 25 3.70 7.00 -47.22
CA ILE A 25 4.93 6.96 -46.42
C ILE A 25 5.13 8.27 -45.67
N MET A 26 4.86 9.41 -46.32
CA MET A 26 4.96 10.72 -45.69
C MET A 26 3.90 10.91 -44.59
N ILE A 27 2.66 10.46 -44.81
CA ILE A 27 1.60 10.43 -43.80
C ILE A 27 2.00 9.52 -42.63
N LEU A 28 2.53 8.33 -42.91
CA LEU A 28 3.02 7.41 -41.87
C LEU A 28 4.18 8.04 -41.07
N ALA A 29 5.12 8.71 -41.73
CA ALA A 29 6.23 9.40 -41.08
C ALA A 29 5.74 10.58 -40.22
N LEU A 30 4.75 11.35 -40.68
CA LEU A 30 4.09 12.41 -39.91
C LEU A 30 3.32 11.85 -38.71
N LEU A 31 2.63 10.72 -38.87
CA LEU A 31 1.94 10.05 -37.77
C LEU A 31 2.93 9.52 -36.73
N LEU A 32 4.05 8.92 -37.17
CA LEU A 32 5.13 8.49 -36.28
C LEU A 32 5.79 9.70 -35.59
N ALA A 33 6.05 10.79 -36.31
CA ALA A 33 6.59 12.01 -35.73
C ALA A 33 5.62 12.63 -34.71
N ALA A 34 4.32 12.69 -35.01
CA ALA A 34 3.29 13.17 -34.08
C ALA A 34 3.10 12.24 -32.87
N TRP A 35 3.35 10.93 -33.04
CA TRP A 35 3.38 9.94 -31.98
C TRP A 35 4.56 10.18 -31.03
N PHE A 36 5.78 10.28 -31.56
CA PHE A 36 7.00 10.51 -30.76
C PHE A 36 7.10 11.93 -30.20
N ALA A 37 6.56 12.93 -30.88
CA ALA A 37 6.50 14.31 -30.37
C ALA A 37 5.50 14.47 -29.19
N GLY A 38 4.64 13.47 -28.95
CA GLY A 38 3.68 13.45 -27.84
C GLY A 38 2.32 14.10 -28.14
N GLY A 39 2.06 14.50 -29.38
CA GLY A 39 0.75 15.06 -29.78
C GLY A 39 -0.38 14.03 -29.68
N ALA A 40 -0.08 12.78 -30.08
CA ALA A 40 -1.00 11.66 -29.87
C ALA A 40 -1.25 11.39 -28.38
N GLY A 41 -0.21 11.52 -27.53
CA GLY A 41 -0.31 11.34 -26.09
C GLY A 41 -1.22 12.36 -25.41
N TRP A 42 -1.14 13.62 -25.82
CA TRP A 42 -2.01 14.68 -25.30
C TRP A 42 -3.49 14.45 -25.64
N LEU A 43 -3.79 14.02 -26.87
CA LEU A 43 -5.16 13.69 -27.29
C LEU A 43 -5.71 12.47 -26.55
N VAL A 44 -4.92 11.40 -26.48
CA VAL A 44 -5.28 10.17 -25.75
C VAL A 44 -5.52 10.49 -24.27
N ARG A 45 -4.67 11.30 -23.65
CA ARG A 45 -4.86 11.78 -22.27
C ARG A 45 -6.17 12.53 -22.11
N SER A 46 -6.45 13.49 -22.98
CA SER A 46 -7.65 14.33 -22.90
C SER A 46 -8.92 13.49 -23.05
N ALA A 47 -8.91 12.50 -23.94
CA ALA A 47 -10.00 11.54 -24.09
C ALA A 47 -10.12 10.62 -22.86
N ALA A 48 -9.00 10.06 -22.39
CA ALA A 48 -8.97 9.15 -21.23
C ALA A 48 -9.47 9.84 -19.95
N LEU A 49 -9.07 11.08 -19.69
CA LEU A 49 -9.55 11.84 -18.52
C LEU A 49 -11.05 12.15 -18.59
N ARG A 50 -11.60 12.35 -19.79
CA ARG A 50 -13.05 12.55 -19.97
C ARG A 50 -13.85 11.27 -19.77
N TRP A 51 -13.29 10.14 -20.15
CA TRP A 51 -13.95 8.83 -20.09
C TRP A 51 -13.60 8.03 -18.84
N ALA A 52 -12.69 8.53 -18.00
CA ALA A 52 -12.34 7.90 -16.74
C ALA A 52 -13.60 7.77 -15.87
N PRO A 53 -13.97 6.56 -15.43
CA PRO A 53 -15.11 6.38 -14.54
C PRO A 53 -14.85 7.16 -13.25
N ARG A 54 -15.77 8.06 -12.90
CA ARG A 54 -15.68 8.84 -11.66
C ARG A 54 -16.11 8.04 -10.44
N GLU A 55 -16.90 6.99 -10.63
CA GLU A 55 -17.35 6.12 -9.56
C GLU A 55 -17.21 4.67 -9.99
N GLY A 56 -16.88 3.83 -9.02
CA GLY A 56 -16.85 2.39 -9.16
C GLY A 56 -17.22 1.73 -7.84
N ARG A 57 -17.26 0.39 -7.83
CA ARG A 57 -17.64 -0.38 -6.63
C ARG A 57 -16.77 -0.08 -5.40
N ASN A 58 -15.49 0.26 -5.63
CA ASN A 58 -14.49 0.42 -4.57
C ASN A 58 -13.85 1.82 -4.54
N PHE A 59 -14.31 2.77 -5.37
CA PHE A 59 -13.72 4.10 -5.40
C PHE A 59 -14.73 5.16 -5.87
N ARG A 60 -14.52 6.39 -5.44
CA ARG A 60 -15.21 7.60 -5.89
C ARG A 60 -14.16 8.67 -6.14
N LEU A 61 -14.11 9.26 -7.32
CA LEU A 61 -13.16 10.30 -7.68
C LEU A 61 -13.83 11.66 -7.49
N ALA A 62 -13.25 12.48 -6.62
CA ALA A 62 -13.67 13.85 -6.39
C ALA A 62 -12.98 14.81 -7.37
N SER A 63 -11.70 14.57 -7.68
CA SER A 63 -10.94 15.42 -8.61
C SER A 63 -9.87 14.68 -9.42
N LEU A 64 -9.61 15.20 -10.62
CA LEU A 64 -8.61 14.75 -11.58
C LEU A 64 -7.97 16.00 -12.18
N GLY A 65 -6.73 16.34 -11.83
CA GLY A 65 -6.15 17.62 -12.25
C GLY A 65 -4.71 17.84 -11.84
N ALA A 66 -4.17 19.02 -12.16
CA ALA A 66 -2.76 19.36 -11.86
C ALA A 66 -2.51 19.64 -10.37
N GLU A 67 -3.54 19.96 -9.60
CA GLU A 67 -3.49 20.21 -8.16
C GLU A 67 -4.71 19.60 -7.49
N ALA A 68 -4.50 18.55 -6.69
CA ALA A 68 -5.43 18.20 -5.63
C ALA A 68 -4.72 18.44 -4.30
N VAL A 69 -5.26 19.37 -3.52
CA VAL A 69 -4.83 19.56 -2.12
C VAL A 69 -5.64 18.55 -1.31
N ALA A 70 -4.99 17.44 -0.94
CA ALA A 70 -5.54 16.53 0.05
C ALA A 70 -5.66 17.28 1.38
N ASP A 71 -6.77 17.10 2.10
CA ASP A 71 -6.81 17.43 3.51
C ASP A 71 -5.79 16.54 4.22
N PRO A 72 -4.71 17.11 4.80
CA PRO A 72 -3.68 16.32 5.43
C PRO A 72 -4.19 15.58 6.67
N ALA A 73 -5.35 15.89 7.24
CA ALA A 73 -5.79 15.36 8.54
C ALA A 73 -6.04 13.85 8.57
N THR A 74 -6.62 13.26 7.53
CA THR A 74 -6.96 11.82 7.49
C THR A 74 -6.97 11.33 6.06
N GLY A 75 -6.44 10.13 5.80
CA GLY A 75 -6.50 9.52 4.48
C GLY A 75 -5.19 8.88 4.01
N ILE A 76 -5.18 8.53 2.72
CA ILE A 76 -4.05 7.88 2.05
C ILE A 76 -3.46 8.85 1.04
N VAL A 77 -2.20 9.22 1.21
CA VAL A 77 -1.46 10.05 0.27
C VAL A 77 -0.38 9.21 -0.40
N ALA A 78 -0.55 8.92 -1.68
CA ALA A 78 0.46 8.29 -2.51
C ALA A 78 1.21 9.35 -3.30
N ARG A 79 2.54 9.35 -3.25
CA ARG A 79 3.41 10.06 -4.18
C ARG A 79 4.03 9.03 -5.11
N VAL A 80 3.94 9.25 -6.41
CA VAL A 80 4.43 8.33 -7.42
C VAL A 80 5.34 9.08 -8.36
N SER A 81 6.55 8.56 -8.59
CA SER A 81 7.43 9.13 -9.59
C SER A 81 6.94 8.80 -11.01
N ALA A 82 7.15 9.70 -11.95
CA ALA A 82 6.80 9.48 -13.35
C ALA A 82 7.49 8.23 -13.91
N GLU A 83 8.78 8.04 -13.58
CA GLU A 83 9.55 6.87 -13.97
C GLU A 83 8.96 5.56 -13.41
N ARG A 84 8.47 5.57 -12.17
CA ARG A 84 7.85 4.37 -11.59
C ARG A 84 6.54 4.02 -12.28
N LEU A 85 5.75 5.01 -12.69
CA LEU A 85 4.52 4.78 -13.47
C LEU A 85 4.83 4.13 -14.82
N GLU A 86 5.89 4.57 -15.50
CA GLU A 86 6.32 3.95 -16.75
C GLU A 86 6.76 2.51 -16.54
N ARG A 87 7.60 2.25 -15.52
CA ARG A 87 7.99 0.87 -15.16
C ARG A 87 6.78 0.01 -14.80
N PHE A 88 5.84 0.55 -14.03
CA PHE A 88 4.60 -0.14 -13.66
C PHE A 88 3.75 -0.46 -14.89
N ALA A 89 3.62 0.47 -15.85
CA ALA A 89 2.90 0.22 -17.09
C ALA A 89 3.54 -0.92 -17.88
N VAL A 90 4.87 -0.98 -17.95
CA VAL A 90 5.61 -2.09 -18.58
C VAL A 90 5.41 -3.40 -17.81
N GLU A 91 5.49 -3.39 -16.48
CA GLU A 91 5.27 -4.57 -15.63
C GLU A 91 3.84 -5.12 -15.75
N ALA A 92 2.84 -4.24 -15.80
CA ALA A 92 1.43 -4.61 -15.83
C ALA A 92 0.92 -4.98 -17.24
N LEU A 93 1.40 -4.31 -18.29
CA LEU A 93 0.89 -4.45 -19.66
C LEU A 93 1.85 -5.17 -20.61
N GLY A 94 3.10 -5.42 -20.19
CA GLY A 94 4.13 -6.07 -20.99
C GLY A 94 4.41 -5.31 -22.29
N TRP A 95 4.43 -6.01 -23.41
CA TRP A 95 4.66 -5.41 -24.73
C TRP A 95 3.61 -4.34 -25.11
N ARG A 96 2.39 -4.41 -24.56
CA ARG A 96 1.34 -3.44 -24.84
C ARG A 96 1.62 -2.06 -24.25
N ALA A 97 2.54 -1.94 -23.28
CA ALA A 97 2.97 -0.66 -22.75
C ALA A 97 3.58 0.25 -23.84
N TRP A 98 4.19 -0.33 -24.88
CA TRP A 98 4.74 0.42 -26.02
C TRP A 98 3.68 1.07 -26.92
N LEU A 99 2.41 0.65 -26.78
CA LEU A 99 1.28 1.27 -27.46
C LEU A 99 0.74 2.50 -26.72
N ILE A 100 1.21 2.76 -25.49
CA ILE A 100 0.91 3.99 -24.77
C ILE A 100 1.76 5.11 -25.37
N PRO A 101 1.16 6.13 -26.03
CA PRO A 101 1.95 7.19 -26.64
C PRO A 101 2.75 7.95 -25.56
N PRO A 102 3.98 8.40 -25.86
CA PRO A 102 4.76 9.19 -24.92
C PRO A 102 4.02 10.47 -24.52
N LYS A 103 4.26 10.95 -23.28
CA LYS A 103 3.58 12.12 -22.68
C LYS A 103 2.06 11.98 -22.50
N THR A 104 1.53 10.75 -22.50
CA THR A 104 0.15 10.47 -22.06
C THR A 104 -0.05 10.81 -20.59
N LEU A 105 0.93 10.49 -19.75
CA LEU A 105 0.92 10.88 -18.35
C LEU A 105 1.56 12.28 -18.18
N PRO A 106 0.87 13.23 -17.53
CA PRO A 106 1.47 14.49 -17.11
C PRO A 106 2.65 14.31 -16.15
N GLU A 107 3.60 15.25 -16.21
CA GLU A 107 4.69 15.34 -15.24
C GLU A 107 4.19 15.68 -13.83
N ARG A 108 3.15 16.51 -13.70
CA ARG A 108 2.48 16.85 -12.43
C ARG A 108 0.98 16.63 -12.54
N PHE A 109 0.45 15.76 -11.71
CA PHE A 109 -0.97 15.41 -11.72
C PHE A 109 -1.39 14.74 -10.44
N SER A 110 -2.63 14.99 -10.07
CA SER A 110 -3.24 14.58 -8.84
C SER A 110 -4.58 13.93 -9.13
N VAL A 111 -4.82 12.81 -8.45
CA VAL A 111 -6.10 12.12 -8.40
C VAL A 111 -6.54 12.14 -6.95
N ALA A 112 -7.73 12.67 -6.66
CA ALA A 112 -8.28 12.66 -5.32
C ALA A 112 -9.70 12.11 -5.30
N GLY A 113 -10.07 11.52 -4.18
CA GLY A 113 -11.38 10.94 -3.97
C GLY A 113 -11.45 10.11 -2.70
N GLU A 114 -12.32 9.11 -2.70
CA GLU A 114 -12.48 8.15 -1.64
C GLU A 114 -12.27 6.74 -2.19
N VAL A 115 -11.59 5.90 -1.41
CA VAL A 115 -11.40 4.49 -1.71
C VAL A 115 -12.07 3.67 -0.62
N ARG A 116 -12.75 2.62 -1.03
CA ARG A 116 -13.39 1.68 -0.12
C ARG A 116 -12.40 0.60 0.25
N ILE A 117 -11.91 0.63 1.49
CA ILE A 117 -10.91 -0.31 2.00
C ILE A 117 -11.54 -1.20 3.04
N ARG A 118 -11.28 -2.49 2.89
CA ARG A 118 -11.56 -3.49 3.91
C ARG A 118 -10.26 -3.76 4.67
N LEU A 119 -10.24 -3.43 5.96
CA LEU A 119 -9.07 -3.61 6.82
C LEU A 119 -8.87 -5.08 7.22
N ASP A 120 -9.96 -5.84 7.36
CA ASP A 120 -9.94 -7.30 7.56
C ASP A 120 -11.12 -8.00 6.87
N GLU A 121 -10.99 -9.28 6.52
CA GLU A 121 -11.97 -10.09 5.78
C GLU A 121 -13.39 -10.05 6.40
N GLU A 122 -13.45 -9.91 7.72
CA GLU A 122 -14.68 -9.94 8.53
C GLU A 122 -15.21 -8.54 8.88
N THR A 123 -14.52 -7.48 8.46
CA THR A 123 -14.93 -6.09 8.76
C THR A 123 -15.68 -5.46 7.60
N GLU A 124 -16.63 -4.59 7.95
CA GLU A 124 -17.29 -3.77 6.93
C GLU A 124 -16.28 -2.83 6.27
N PRO A 125 -16.28 -2.70 4.94
CA PRO A 125 -15.34 -1.82 4.27
C PRO A 125 -15.69 -0.35 4.54
N ALA A 126 -14.71 0.42 4.97
CA ALA A 126 -14.82 1.86 5.22
C ALA A 126 -14.39 2.68 4.00
N TRP A 127 -14.99 3.86 3.85
CA TRP A 127 -14.54 4.84 2.86
C TRP A 127 -13.45 5.70 3.47
N VAL A 128 -12.29 5.74 2.82
CA VAL A 128 -11.13 6.50 3.26
C VAL A 128 -10.77 7.49 2.16
N PRO A 129 -10.58 8.79 2.47
CA PRO A 129 -10.10 9.75 1.49
C PRO A 129 -8.71 9.33 1.00
N PHE A 130 -8.49 9.43 -0.31
CA PHE A 130 -7.18 9.17 -0.91
C PHE A 130 -6.80 10.27 -1.88
N VAL A 131 -5.49 10.52 -1.97
CA VAL A 131 -4.87 11.40 -2.95
C VAL A 131 -3.62 10.73 -3.50
N ALA A 132 -3.52 10.63 -4.82
CA ALA A 132 -2.35 10.14 -5.53
C ALA A 132 -1.76 11.27 -6.36
N ASN A 133 -0.52 11.65 -6.07
CA ASN A 133 0.23 12.70 -6.73
C ASN A 133 1.37 12.11 -7.55
N ILE A 134 1.42 12.47 -8.83
CA ILE A 134 2.57 12.25 -9.69
C ILE A 134 3.54 13.40 -9.42
N ASP A 135 4.70 13.08 -8.85
CA ASP A 135 5.76 14.02 -8.54
C ASP A 135 7.01 13.66 -9.37
N PRO A 136 7.41 14.50 -10.34
CA PRO A 136 8.56 14.21 -11.19
C PRO A 136 9.89 14.39 -10.46
N ALA A 137 9.91 15.08 -9.31
CA ALA A 137 11.10 15.24 -8.48
C ALA A 137 11.29 14.09 -7.48
N ALA A 138 10.27 13.26 -7.27
CA ALA A 138 10.34 12.13 -6.36
C ALA A 138 11.27 11.03 -6.90
N LYS A 139 12.28 10.64 -6.11
CA LYS A 139 13.20 9.55 -6.45
C LYS A 139 12.57 8.17 -6.30
N HIS A 140 11.68 8.03 -5.32
CA HIS A 140 10.96 6.79 -5.01
C HIS A 140 9.48 7.11 -4.78
N PRO A 141 8.58 6.16 -5.06
CA PRO A 141 7.19 6.30 -4.64
C PRO A 141 7.12 6.30 -3.11
N ALA A 142 6.19 7.06 -2.55
CA ALA A 142 5.95 7.13 -1.11
C ALA A 142 4.45 6.95 -0.84
N LEU A 143 4.12 6.28 0.26
CA LEU A 143 2.76 6.07 0.73
C LEU A 143 2.66 6.53 2.17
N LEU A 144 1.90 7.59 2.39
CA LEU A 144 1.51 8.05 3.70
C LEU A 144 0.07 7.60 3.98
N VAL A 145 -0.16 6.98 5.13
CA VAL A 145 -1.47 6.52 5.59
C VAL A 145 -1.74 7.14 6.94
N ARG A 146 -2.74 8.00 7.05
CA ARG A 146 -3.18 8.62 8.31
C ARG A 146 -4.58 8.13 8.66
N LEU A 147 -4.73 7.46 9.80
CA LEU A 147 -5.99 6.86 10.24
C LEU A 147 -6.28 7.27 11.69
N PRO A 148 -7.55 7.48 12.07
CA PRO A 148 -7.88 7.71 13.46
C PRO A 148 -7.84 6.38 14.24
N SER A 149 -7.56 6.45 15.54
CA SER A 149 -7.30 5.27 16.38
C SER A 149 -8.53 4.40 16.60
N ASP A 150 -9.72 4.99 16.63
CA ASP A 150 -11.01 4.29 16.66
C ASP A 150 -11.18 3.36 15.46
N MET A 151 -10.84 3.82 14.24
CA MET A 151 -10.92 3.03 13.02
C MET A 151 -9.94 1.84 13.06
N LEU A 152 -8.71 2.05 13.54
CA LEU A 152 -7.75 0.96 13.72
C LEU A 152 -8.24 -0.04 14.77
N ASN A 153 -8.68 0.43 15.93
CA ASN A 153 -9.08 -0.43 17.03
C ASN A 153 -10.35 -1.22 16.69
N ALA A 154 -11.32 -0.62 15.99
CA ALA A 154 -12.51 -1.32 15.50
C ALA A 154 -12.13 -2.46 14.54
N ALA A 155 -11.15 -2.26 13.66
CA ALA A 155 -10.64 -3.32 12.80
C ALA A 155 -9.93 -4.45 13.58
N LEU A 156 -9.49 -4.17 14.81
CA LEU A 156 -8.81 -5.11 15.68
C LEU A 156 -9.72 -5.70 16.76
N ASP A 157 -11.03 -5.44 16.83
CA ASP A 157 -11.88 -5.82 17.99
C ASP A 157 -12.65 -7.16 17.84
N TYR A 158 -12.38 -7.98 16.82
CA TYR A 158 -13.14 -9.23 16.61
C TYR A 158 -12.59 -10.43 17.42
N GLU A 159 -13.40 -11.48 17.61
CA GLU A 159 -13.13 -12.64 18.51
C GLU A 159 -11.80 -13.37 18.27
N ASP A 160 -11.18 -13.17 17.12
CA ASP A 160 -9.93 -13.83 16.70
C ASP A 160 -8.75 -12.86 16.49
N SER A 161 -8.91 -11.61 16.90
CA SER A 161 -7.91 -10.55 16.76
C SER A 161 -6.82 -10.60 17.85
N ILE A 162 -5.88 -9.66 17.81
CA ILE A 162 -4.91 -9.43 18.89
C ILE A 162 -5.60 -8.91 20.16
N ALA A 163 -6.76 -8.26 20.03
CA ALA A 163 -7.45 -7.55 21.09
C ALA A 163 -8.47 -8.38 21.90
N ASN A 164 -8.69 -9.66 21.57
CA ASN A 164 -9.61 -10.52 22.33
C ASN A 164 -9.07 -11.92 22.69
N LYS A 165 -7.75 -12.10 22.79
CA LYS A 165 -7.14 -13.43 23.07
C LYS A 165 -6.69 -13.60 24.52
N SER A 166 -7.21 -14.60 25.23
CA SER A 166 -6.72 -15.03 26.54
C SER A 166 -5.61 -16.08 26.42
N LYS A 167 -4.58 -15.99 27.26
CA LYS A 167 -3.51 -17.00 27.39
C LYS A 167 -3.02 -17.12 28.82
N GLU A 168 -2.96 -18.35 29.30
CA GLU A 168 -2.40 -18.71 30.60
C GLU A 168 -0.87 -18.92 30.50
N HIS A 169 -0.15 -18.44 31.50
CA HIS A 169 1.31 -18.53 31.59
C HIS A 169 1.77 -18.86 33.02
N ASP A 170 2.66 -19.84 33.13
CA ASP A 170 3.21 -20.31 34.41
C ASP A 170 4.54 -19.62 34.75
N TYR A 171 4.75 -19.27 36.03
CA TYR A 171 6.06 -18.88 36.57
C TYR A 171 6.30 -19.47 37.97
N ALA A 172 7.54 -19.36 38.46
CA ALA A 172 8.03 -20.03 39.65
C ALA A 172 7.31 -19.71 40.98
N LEU A 173 6.34 -18.79 41.01
CA LEU A 173 5.58 -18.38 42.21
C LEU A 173 4.06 -18.18 41.95
N GLY A 174 3.52 -18.53 40.77
CA GLY A 174 2.09 -18.35 40.46
C GLY A 174 1.74 -18.50 38.97
N HIS A 175 0.47 -18.34 38.63
CA HIS A 175 -0.04 -18.32 37.25
C HIS A 175 -0.43 -16.87 36.87
N TYR A 176 -0.51 -16.55 35.58
CA TYR A 176 -1.27 -15.37 35.13
C TYR A 176 -1.96 -15.67 33.81
N THR A 177 -3.23 -15.28 33.72
CA THR A 177 -4.04 -15.43 32.51
C THR A 177 -4.12 -14.08 31.79
N LEU A 178 -3.25 -13.88 30.81
CA LEU A 178 -3.22 -12.64 30.05
C LEU A 178 -4.37 -12.60 29.03
N VAL A 179 -5.45 -11.88 29.37
CA VAL A 179 -6.55 -11.54 28.46
C VAL A 179 -6.15 -10.32 27.65
N HIS A 180 -5.49 -10.52 26.49
CA HIS A 180 -5.01 -9.46 25.62
C HIS A 180 -6.18 -8.66 25.04
N SER A 181 -6.53 -7.54 25.65
CA SER A 181 -7.21 -6.46 24.95
C SER A 181 -6.26 -5.30 24.80
N LEU A 182 -5.77 -5.13 23.57
CA LEU A 182 -4.80 -4.12 23.20
C LEU A 182 -5.53 -3.04 22.41
N ARG A 183 -5.55 -1.84 22.96
CA ARG A 183 -6.10 -0.65 22.35
C ARG A 183 -4.96 0.31 22.06
N PHE A 184 -4.85 0.78 20.83
CA PHE A 184 -3.86 1.77 20.44
C PHE A 184 -4.44 3.18 20.61
N ASP A 185 -3.70 4.05 21.26
CA ASP A 185 -4.04 5.47 21.36
C ASP A 185 -3.40 6.22 20.19
N THR A 186 -2.09 6.02 19.99
CA THR A 186 -1.34 6.48 18.82
C THR A 186 -0.38 5.42 18.30
N MET A 187 -0.09 5.43 17.00
CA MET A 187 0.91 4.56 16.40
C MET A 187 1.59 5.24 15.20
N THR A 188 2.91 5.22 15.15
CA THR A 188 3.70 5.63 13.99
C THR A 188 4.49 4.45 13.48
N LEU A 189 4.41 4.17 12.18
CA LEU A 189 5.23 3.16 11.50
C LEU A 189 5.92 3.81 10.30
N HIS A 190 7.21 3.58 10.19
CA HIS A 190 8.06 4.11 9.14
C HIS A 190 8.84 2.96 8.51
N SER A 191 8.89 2.94 7.18
CA SER A 191 9.64 1.98 6.43
C SER A 191 10.22 2.62 5.18
N PRO A 192 11.39 3.29 5.32
CA PRO A 192 12.08 3.87 4.19
C PRO A 192 12.62 2.76 3.28
N TYR A 193 12.52 2.97 1.99
CA TYR A 193 13.14 2.14 0.97
C TYR A 193 14.66 2.34 1.00
N ASP A 194 15.37 1.26 1.30
CA ASP A 194 16.83 1.23 1.29
C ASP A 194 17.31 0.56 0.00
N GLY A 195 17.67 1.37 -1.01
CA GLY A 195 18.16 0.88 -2.30
C GLY A 195 19.45 0.07 -2.23
N ARG A 196 20.11 -0.04 -1.07
CA ARG A 196 21.26 -0.92 -0.85
C ARG A 196 20.86 -2.37 -0.54
N LYS A 197 19.62 -2.59 -0.09
CA LYS A 197 19.11 -3.93 0.25
C LYS A 197 18.29 -4.50 -0.90
N PRO A 198 18.14 -5.84 -0.95
CA PRO A 198 17.24 -6.45 -1.92
C PRO A 198 15.84 -5.85 -1.79
N VAL A 199 15.19 -5.55 -2.91
CA VAL A 199 13.79 -5.07 -2.96
C VAL A 199 12.82 -6.04 -2.28
N THR A 200 13.23 -7.29 -2.10
CA THR A 200 12.49 -8.33 -1.39
C THR A 200 12.58 -8.24 0.12
N TYR A 201 13.42 -7.38 0.69
CA TYR A 201 13.52 -7.21 2.14
C TYR A 201 13.10 -5.81 2.54
N ARG A 202 12.32 -5.71 3.62
CA ARG A 202 11.85 -4.43 4.13
C ARG A 202 11.83 -4.41 5.65
N ARG A 203 12.25 -3.29 6.23
CA ARG A 203 12.18 -3.08 7.68
C ARG A 203 11.18 -1.99 7.98
N VAL A 204 10.19 -2.31 8.80
CA VAL A 204 9.25 -1.36 9.38
C VAL A 204 9.65 -1.13 10.82
N GLN A 205 9.79 0.13 11.21
CA GLN A 205 10.09 0.55 12.58
C GLN A 205 9.02 1.52 13.03
N GLY A 206 8.72 1.53 14.32
CA GLY A 206 7.67 2.41 14.78
C GLY A 206 7.58 2.53 16.29
N SER A 207 6.66 3.38 16.70
CA SER A 207 6.31 3.57 18.10
C SER A 207 4.80 3.55 18.26
N ALA A 208 4.33 3.01 19.36
CA ALA A 208 2.91 2.99 19.70
C ALA A 208 2.70 3.30 21.18
N THR A 209 1.55 3.89 21.46
CA THR A 209 1.02 4.10 22.82
C THR A 209 -0.36 3.48 22.90
N GLY A 210 -0.86 3.23 24.11
CA GLY A 210 -2.15 2.58 24.25
C GLY A 210 -2.44 1.99 25.61
N GLN A 211 -3.37 1.04 25.62
CA GLN A 211 -3.78 0.31 26.81
C GLN A 211 -3.75 -1.19 26.54
N VAL A 212 -3.28 -1.94 27.54
CA VAL A 212 -3.27 -3.40 27.53
C VAL A 212 -3.98 -3.89 28.78
N ARG A 213 -5.13 -4.54 28.62
CA ARG A 213 -5.76 -5.26 29.74
C ARG A 213 -5.08 -6.61 29.93
N PHE A 214 -4.97 -7.04 31.18
CA PHE A 214 -4.49 -8.38 31.53
C PHE A 214 -5.09 -8.85 32.85
N ARG A 215 -5.05 -10.15 33.10
CA ARG A 215 -5.53 -10.75 34.35
C ARG A 215 -4.37 -11.52 35.00
N LEU A 216 -4.18 -11.28 36.29
CA LEU A 216 -3.19 -11.93 37.16
C LEU A 216 -3.94 -12.95 38.00
N GLU A 217 -3.51 -14.21 37.98
CA GLU A 217 -4.17 -15.31 38.72
C GLU A 217 -3.11 -16.03 39.58
N GLU A 218 -2.84 -15.53 40.78
CA GLU A 218 -2.11 -16.30 41.78
C GLU A 218 -3.06 -17.23 42.55
N ASN A 219 -2.53 -18.30 43.16
CA ASN A 219 -3.29 -19.37 43.84
C ASN A 219 -4.34 -18.89 44.89
N TRP A 220 -4.32 -17.62 45.29
CA TRP A 220 -5.21 -16.98 46.27
C TRP A 220 -5.67 -15.58 45.83
N PHE A 221 -5.34 -15.15 44.61
CA PHE A 221 -5.60 -13.80 44.11
C PHE A 221 -5.86 -13.80 42.60
N ASP A 222 -7.05 -13.38 42.22
CA ASP A 222 -7.40 -13.11 40.83
C ASP A 222 -7.71 -11.63 40.67
N ALA A 223 -6.88 -10.93 39.88
CA ALA A 223 -7.08 -9.52 39.59
C ALA A 223 -6.96 -9.22 38.11
N ARG A 224 -8.02 -8.61 37.58
CA ARG A 224 -7.99 -7.95 36.29
C ARG A 224 -7.41 -6.55 36.45
N THR A 225 -6.36 -6.25 35.70
CA THR A 225 -5.73 -4.92 35.69
C THR A 225 -5.53 -4.41 34.27
N THR A 226 -5.26 -3.11 34.15
CA THR A 226 -4.98 -2.44 32.88
C THR A 226 -3.61 -1.78 32.98
N ALA A 227 -2.73 -2.11 32.03
CA ALA A 227 -1.48 -1.42 31.80
C ALA A 227 -1.69 -0.28 30.80
N ARG A 228 -1.24 0.94 31.13
CA ARG A 228 -1.11 2.02 30.17
C ARG A 228 0.27 1.97 29.54
N VAL A 229 0.33 1.69 28.24
CA VAL A 229 1.57 1.66 27.46
C VAL A 229 1.94 3.10 27.11
N LYS A 230 2.96 3.63 27.81
CA LYS A 230 3.54 4.95 27.54
C LYS A 230 4.34 4.97 26.24
N ARG A 231 5.06 3.88 25.97
CA ARG A 231 5.89 3.75 24.77
C ARG A 231 6.16 2.28 24.46
N MET A 232 5.80 1.86 23.26
CA MET A 232 6.17 0.59 22.69
C MET A 232 6.94 0.82 21.40
N GLU A 233 8.20 0.40 21.33
CA GLU A 233 8.95 0.39 20.09
C GLU A 233 8.68 -0.90 19.34
N LEU A 234 8.37 -0.77 18.05
CA LEU A 234 8.06 -1.88 17.16
C LEU A 234 9.13 -1.98 16.10
N ARG A 235 9.59 -3.20 15.82
CA ARG A 235 10.41 -3.51 14.66
C ARG A 235 9.88 -4.76 14.00
N CYS A 236 9.46 -4.60 12.75
CA CYS A 236 9.00 -5.68 11.89
C CYS A 236 9.95 -5.81 10.69
N ASP A 237 10.63 -6.95 10.58
CA ASP A 237 11.44 -7.29 9.42
C ASP A 237 10.56 -8.16 8.49
N LEU A 238 10.29 -7.66 7.28
CA LEU A 238 9.49 -8.29 6.23
C LEU A 238 10.42 -8.87 5.15
N ASP A 239 10.12 -10.06 4.67
CA ASP A 239 10.80 -10.70 3.55
C ASP A 239 9.77 -11.25 2.54
N PHE A 240 9.97 -10.87 1.28
CA PHE A 240 9.07 -11.08 0.16
C PHE A 240 9.68 -12.07 -0.83
N LYS A 241 8.99 -13.17 -1.09
CA LYS A 241 9.42 -14.16 -2.07
C LYS A 241 8.47 -14.17 -3.26
N LYS A 242 8.99 -13.88 -4.45
CA LYS A 242 8.21 -13.90 -5.70
C LYS A 242 8.00 -15.34 -6.18
N TYR A 243 6.77 -15.66 -6.53
CA TYR A 243 6.32 -16.91 -7.16
C TYR A 243 5.60 -16.59 -8.48
N VAL A 244 5.24 -17.60 -9.26
CA VAL A 244 4.60 -17.42 -10.59
C VAL A 244 3.22 -16.78 -10.50
N ASP A 245 2.50 -17.01 -9.41
CA ASP A 245 1.11 -16.62 -9.15
C ASP A 245 0.98 -15.51 -8.09
N GLY A 246 2.10 -14.97 -7.58
CA GLY A 246 2.06 -13.89 -6.59
C GLY A 246 3.33 -13.76 -5.74
N ILE A 247 3.26 -12.88 -4.75
CA ILE A 247 4.35 -12.58 -3.82
C ILE A 247 3.96 -13.13 -2.45
N ALA A 248 4.75 -14.04 -1.90
CA ALA A 248 4.59 -14.49 -0.53
C ALA A 248 5.28 -13.52 0.43
N LEU A 249 4.61 -13.23 1.54
CA LEU A 249 5.12 -12.38 2.61
C LEU A 249 5.48 -13.25 3.82
N SER A 250 6.66 -13.03 4.37
CA SER A 250 7.08 -13.51 5.68
C SER A 250 7.49 -12.33 6.54
N TYR A 251 7.29 -12.43 7.85
CA TYR A 251 7.62 -11.34 8.76
C TYR A 251 8.17 -11.85 10.10
N LYS A 252 8.98 -11.01 10.74
CA LYS A 252 9.45 -11.18 12.10
C LYS A 252 9.21 -9.89 12.87
N ILE A 253 8.36 -9.94 13.88
CA ILE A 253 8.12 -8.82 14.79
C ILE A 253 8.98 -8.98 16.04
N THR A 254 9.57 -7.86 16.45
CA THR A 254 10.32 -7.69 17.68
C THR A 254 9.86 -6.41 18.34
N ILE A 255 9.79 -6.42 19.67
CA ILE A 255 9.47 -5.26 20.51
C ILE A 255 10.74 -4.95 21.29
N PRO A 256 11.61 -4.04 20.81
CA PRO A 256 12.88 -3.76 21.47
C PRO A 256 12.69 -3.11 22.84
N LYS A 257 11.67 -2.28 22.98
CA LYS A 257 11.40 -1.51 24.19
C LYS A 257 9.90 -1.43 24.46
N LEU A 258 9.51 -1.67 25.71
CA LEU A 258 8.14 -1.53 26.19
C LEU A 258 8.19 -0.83 27.56
N GLU A 259 7.54 0.33 27.64
CA GLU A 259 7.32 1.09 28.87
C GLU A 259 5.81 1.11 29.13
N ALA A 260 5.40 0.53 30.25
CA ALA A 260 4.01 0.42 30.64
C ALA A 260 3.83 0.71 32.13
N ASP A 261 2.84 1.53 32.46
CA ASP A 261 2.40 1.77 33.83
C ASP A 261 1.28 0.78 34.16
N ILE A 262 1.47 -0.04 35.19
CA ILE A 262 0.46 -0.99 35.65
C ILE A 262 -0.25 -0.40 36.87
N ASN A 263 -1.56 -0.19 36.76
CA ASN A 263 -2.34 0.29 37.90
C ASN A 263 -2.21 -0.68 39.09
N ASN A 264 -1.95 -0.10 40.27
CA ASN A 264 -1.84 -0.79 41.57
C ASN A 264 -0.65 -1.77 41.70
N LEU A 265 0.38 -1.68 40.85
CA LEU A 265 1.62 -2.43 41.02
C LEU A 265 2.67 -1.56 41.71
N ALA A 266 3.40 -2.10 42.69
CA ALA A 266 4.51 -1.37 43.29
C ALA A 266 5.69 -1.26 42.29
N PRO A 267 6.40 -0.10 42.21
CA PRO A 267 7.42 0.17 41.19
C PRO A 267 8.54 -0.88 41.08
N MET A 268 8.89 -1.47 42.23
CA MET A 268 9.89 -2.54 42.34
C MET A 268 9.51 -3.85 41.64
N PHE A 269 8.23 -4.04 41.29
CA PHE A 269 7.76 -5.21 40.57
C PHE A 269 7.47 -4.96 39.09
N GLU A 270 7.56 -3.73 38.57
CA GLU A 270 7.12 -3.38 37.20
C GLU A 270 7.92 -4.07 36.08
N ARG A 271 9.21 -4.36 36.30
CA ARG A 271 10.09 -4.90 35.24
C ARG A 271 9.67 -6.30 34.77
N LYS A 272 9.34 -7.21 35.68
CA LYS A 272 9.02 -8.61 35.34
C LYS A 272 7.70 -8.74 34.57
N PRO A 273 6.58 -8.12 35.00
CA PRO A 273 5.33 -8.09 34.25
C PRO A 273 5.48 -7.38 32.90
N THR A 274 6.23 -6.28 32.82
CA THR A 274 6.45 -5.58 31.55
C THR A 274 7.21 -6.46 30.54
N GLU A 275 8.23 -7.20 30.98
CA GLU A 275 8.91 -8.17 30.13
C GLU A 275 8.03 -9.36 29.73
N ALA A 276 7.16 -9.82 30.64
CA ALA A 276 6.18 -10.87 30.36
C ALA A 276 5.16 -10.41 29.30
N ILE A 277 4.63 -9.19 29.44
CA ILE A 277 3.74 -8.56 28.45
C ILE A 277 4.47 -8.48 27.09
N ARG A 278 5.71 -8.00 27.06
CA ARG A 278 6.53 -7.91 25.84
C ARG A 278 6.65 -9.28 25.14
N LYS A 279 7.07 -10.31 25.88
CA LYS A 279 7.22 -11.68 25.34
C LYS A 279 5.89 -12.27 24.88
N ALA A 280 4.81 -12.03 25.62
CA ALA A 280 3.48 -12.51 25.26
C ALA A 280 2.98 -11.86 23.96
N LEU A 281 3.19 -10.54 23.80
CA LEU A 281 2.87 -9.80 22.57
C LEU A 281 3.68 -10.32 21.38
N GLU A 282 5.00 -10.46 21.52
CA GLU A 282 5.87 -11.04 20.47
C GLU A 282 5.39 -12.46 20.07
N LYS A 283 5.10 -13.33 21.05
CA LYS A 283 4.61 -14.70 20.82
C LYS A 283 3.22 -14.71 20.18
N SER A 284 2.35 -13.74 20.50
CA SER A 284 1.02 -13.66 19.90
C SER A 284 1.07 -13.22 18.45
N LEU A 285 1.96 -12.28 18.13
CA LEU A 285 2.19 -11.78 16.77
C LEU A 285 2.91 -12.80 15.88
N ALA A 286 3.81 -13.61 16.44
CA ALA A 286 4.58 -14.61 15.73
C ALA A 286 3.92 -16.02 15.69
N ARG A 287 2.60 -16.13 15.92
CA ARG A 287 1.94 -17.46 15.94
C ARG A 287 2.03 -18.15 14.58
N PRO A 288 2.38 -19.46 14.54
CA PRO A 288 2.45 -20.23 13.30
C PRO A 288 1.16 -20.17 12.47
N LYS A 289 -0.02 -20.27 13.10
CA LYS A 289 -1.32 -20.18 12.40
C LYS A 289 -1.51 -18.85 11.66
N ASN A 290 -1.07 -17.73 12.25
CA ASN A 290 -1.16 -16.41 11.62
C ASN A 290 -0.15 -16.28 10.48
N LEU A 291 1.06 -16.77 10.69
CA LEU A 291 2.11 -16.84 9.67
C LEU A 291 1.69 -17.73 8.48
N GLU A 292 1.05 -18.87 8.74
CA GLU A 292 0.48 -19.74 7.71
C GLU A 292 -0.67 -19.09 6.97
N ARG A 293 -1.59 -18.41 7.68
CA ARG A 293 -2.68 -17.65 7.05
C ARG A 293 -2.13 -16.57 6.12
N LEU A 294 -1.10 -15.84 6.55
CA LEU A 294 -0.43 -14.83 5.73
C LEU A 294 0.37 -15.44 4.59
N ALA A 295 1.06 -16.57 4.81
CA ALA A 295 1.77 -17.29 3.75
C ALA A 295 0.84 -17.83 2.65
N ARG A 296 -0.42 -18.14 3.00
CA ARG A 296 -1.46 -18.52 2.02
C ARG A 296 -1.98 -17.33 1.22
N LYS A 297 -1.96 -16.12 1.80
CA LYS A 297 -2.36 -14.88 1.12
C LYS A 297 -1.22 -14.39 0.22
N ARG A 298 -1.25 -14.75 -1.06
CA ARG A 298 -0.31 -14.23 -2.06
C ARG A 298 -0.71 -12.81 -2.45
N LEU A 299 0.22 -11.87 -2.30
CA LEU A 299 0.04 -10.52 -2.82
C LEU A 299 0.16 -10.55 -4.36
N PRO A 300 -0.55 -9.69 -5.09
CA PRO A 300 -0.40 -9.60 -6.54
C PRO A 300 1.03 -9.24 -6.97
N LEU A 301 1.47 -9.73 -8.13
CA LEU A 301 2.81 -9.48 -8.66
C LEU A 301 3.13 -8.01 -8.95
N TYR A 302 2.10 -7.20 -9.15
CA TYR A 302 2.20 -5.78 -9.44
C TYR A 302 2.30 -4.90 -8.18
N VAL A 303 2.33 -5.49 -6.97
CA VAL A 303 2.53 -4.71 -5.74
C VAL A 303 3.94 -4.10 -5.75
N PRO A 304 4.07 -2.77 -5.68
CA PRO A 304 5.38 -2.14 -5.67
C PRO A 304 6.03 -2.37 -4.30
N LEU A 305 7.23 -2.97 -4.30
CA LEU A 305 7.98 -3.25 -3.07
C LEU A 305 9.00 -2.13 -2.74
N ASP A 306 9.20 -1.22 -3.67
CA ASP A 306 10.16 -0.10 -3.67
C ASP A 306 9.53 1.23 -3.25
N ILE A 307 8.55 1.18 -2.34
CA ILE A 307 7.81 2.37 -1.85
C ILE A 307 8.33 2.75 -0.47
N ASP A 308 8.46 4.03 -0.16
CA ASP A 308 8.54 4.52 1.23
C ASP A 308 7.16 4.41 1.90
N LEU A 309 7.07 3.90 3.13
CA LEU A 309 5.79 3.76 3.84
C LEU A 309 5.87 4.51 5.15
N ASP A 310 4.92 5.42 5.34
CA ASP A 310 4.66 6.10 6.59
C ASP A 310 3.20 5.85 6.97
N VAL A 311 2.98 5.30 8.16
CA VAL A 311 1.66 5.10 8.75
C VAL A 311 1.60 5.88 10.03
N GLU A 312 0.58 6.70 10.19
CA GLU A 312 0.30 7.46 11.39
C GLU A 312 -1.12 7.16 11.84
N VAL A 313 -1.24 6.81 13.12
CA VAL A 313 -2.50 6.63 13.80
C VAL A 313 -2.53 7.62 14.95
N PHE A 314 -3.56 8.46 14.93
CA PHE A 314 -3.73 9.55 15.87
C PHE A 314 -5.01 9.34 16.68
N GLU A 315 -5.08 9.91 17.88
CA GLU A 315 -6.31 9.92 18.67
C GLU A 315 -7.38 10.69 17.90
N GLY A 316 -8.51 10.04 17.58
CA GLY A 316 -9.65 10.73 17.01
C GLY A 316 -10.15 11.82 17.95
N ALA A 317 -10.62 12.94 17.39
CA ALA A 317 -11.38 13.89 18.18
C ALA A 317 -12.74 13.24 18.49
N ASP A 318 -13.03 13.03 19.78
CA ASP A 318 -14.35 12.59 20.27
C ASP A 318 -15.47 13.55 19.81
#